data_AF-A0AAN7X9W5-F1
#
_entry.id   AF-A0AAN7X9W5-F1
#
_cell.length_a   1.000
_cell.length_b   1.000
_cell.length_c   1.000
_cell.angle_alpha   90.00
_cell.angle_beta   90.00
_cell.angle_gamma   90.00
#
_symmetry.space_group_name_H-M   'P 1'
#
loop_
_entity.id
_entity.type
_entity.pdbx_description
1 polymer ?
#
loop_
_entity_poly.entity_id
_entity_poly.type
_entity_poly.pdbx_seq_one_letter_code
_entity_poly.pdbx_strand_id
1 'polypeptide(L)'
;MSPAGATSLEDQQYMEKLKQLSKYIEPLRRMINKIDKNEDRKKDLSKMKSLLNILTDPNTRCPLKTLQKCEIALEKLKNDMAVPTPPPPPGADQAAVPVGPNVTGRKRKHDEDERQTIPNILQGEVARLDVKFLVNLDPAFCSNNGTVHLVCKLDDKNLPSVPPLQLSVPADYPDQSPYWADDGDRYGANNFLKTVHRNMTSKLLQLPDKHSVTELLNTWAQSVRQACLSAA
;
A
#
# COMPACT_ATOMS: atom_id res chain seq x y z
N MET A 1 -26.62 10.01 -27.04
CA MET A 1 -26.57 8.85 -26.12
C MET A 1 -25.30 8.96 -25.28
N SER A 2 -25.43 9.04 -23.96
CA SER A 2 -24.30 9.18 -23.03
C SER A 2 -23.64 7.82 -22.77
N PRO A 3 -22.30 7.70 -22.78
CA PRO A 3 -21.61 6.48 -22.37
C PRO A 3 -21.42 6.52 -20.85
N ALA A 4 -22.50 6.31 -20.10
CA ALA A 4 -22.47 6.21 -18.62
C ALA A 4 -22.56 4.74 -18.12
N GLY A 5 -22.41 3.76 -19.03
CA GLY A 5 -22.69 2.34 -18.72
C GLY A 5 -21.50 1.53 -18.19
N ALA A 6 -20.26 1.97 -18.38
CA ALA A 6 -19.09 1.14 -18.07
C ALA A 6 -18.70 1.14 -16.57
N THR A 7 -18.87 2.27 -15.88
CA THR A 7 -18.56 2.39 -14.44
C THR A 7 -19.59 1.66 -13.56
N SER A 8 -20.86 1.68 -13.95
CA SER A 8 -21.95 1.07 -13.17
C SER A 8 -21.86 -0.46 -13.06
N LEU A 9 -21.44 -1.16 -14.12
CA LEU A 9 -21.37 -2.63 -14.12
C LEU A 9 -20.25 -3.16 -13.22
N GLU A 10 -19.09 -2.52 -13.25
CA GLU A 10 -17.93 -2.90 -12.44
C GLU A 10 -18.17 -2.58 -10.95
N ASP A 11 -18.84 -1.45 -10.66
CA ASP A 11 -19.33 -1.11 -9.33
C ASP A 11 -20.36 -2.13 -8.81
N GLN A 12 -21.26 -2.60 -9.67
CA GLN A 12 -22.27 -3.59 -9.32
C GLN A 12 -21.67 -4.97 -9.05
N GLN A 13 -20.69 -5.40 -9.86
CA GLN A 13 -19.93 -6.63 -9.62
C GLN A 13 -19.14 -6.56 -8.32
N TYR A 14 -18.58 -5.39 -7.99
CA TYR A 14 -17.89 -5.18 -6.71
C TYR A 14 -18.81 -5.33 -5.51
N MET A 15 -19.97 -4.67 -5.52
CA MET A 15 -20.98 -4.79 -4.47
C MET A 15 -21.44 -6.24 -4.26
N GLU A 16 -21.71 -6.96 -5.35
CA GLU A 16 -22.12 -8.36 -5.28
C GLU A 16 -21.01 -9.24 -4.71
N LYS A 17 -19.76 -9.01 -5.11
CA LYS A 17 -18.62 -9.77 -4.62
C LYS A 17 -18.32 -9.50 -3.15
N LEU A 18 -18.43 -8.25 -2.71
CA LEU A 18 -18.26 -7.87 -1.31
C LEU A 18 -19.35 -8.51 -0.45
N LYS A 19 -20.60 -8.51 -0.93
CA LYS A 19 -21.71 -9.24 -0.31
C LYS A 19 -21.44 -10.74 -0.24
N GLN A 20 -20.92 -11.36 -1.31
CA GLN A 20 -20.55 -12.78 -1.32
C GLN A 20 -19.44 -13.09 -0.31
N LEU A 21 -18.44 -12.21 -0.19
CA LEU A 21 -17.30 -12.40 0.69
C LEU A 21 -17.59 -12.11 2.16
N SER A 22 -18.66 -11.36 2.46
CA SER A 22 -19.11 -11.12 3.84
C SER A 22 -19.33 -12.43 4.63
N LYS A 23 -19.63 -13.55 3.96
CA LYS A 23 -19.74 -14.89 4.58
C LYS A 23 -18.45 -15.37 5.25
N TYR A 24 -17.30 -14.80 4.88
CA TYR A 24 -15.99 -15.12 5.45
C TYR A 24 -15.62 -14.26 6.66
N ILE A 25 -16.39 -13.23 7.02
CA ILE A 25 -16.11 -12.33 8.16
C ILE A 25 -15.96 -13.13 9.46
N GLU A 26 -16.94 -13.97 9.80
CA GLU A 26 -16.93 -14.76 11.03
C GLU A 26 -15.83 -15.84 11.08
N PRO A 27 -15.60 -16.62 10.00
CA PRO A 27 -14.43 -17.49 9.90
C PRO A 27 -13.10 -16.75 10.05
N LEU A 28 -12.95 -15.58 9.41
CA LEU A 28 -11.73 -14.79 9.41
C LEU A 28 -11.44 -14.21 10.79
N ARG A 29 -12.46 -13.71 11.51
CA ARG A 29 -12.36 -13.27 12.92
C ARG A 29 -11.85 -14.39 13.84
N ARG A 30 -12.40 -15.59 13.69
CA ARG A 30 -11.95 -16.77 14.45
C ARG A 30 -10.51 -17.15 14.13
N MET A 31 -10.11 -17.06 12.86
CA MET A 31 -8.76 -17.39 12.41
C MET A 31 -7.73 -16.37 12.92
N ILE A 32 -8.06 -15.09 12.87
CA ILE A 32 -7.25 -14.00 13.45
C ILE A 32 -7.01 -14.27 14.94
N ASN A 33 -8.04 -14.57 15.71
CA ASN A 33 -7.91 -14.82 17.15
C ASN A 33 -7.07 -16.08 17.46
N LYS A 34 -7.10 -17.10 16.58
CA LYS A 34 -6.25 -18.29 16.72
C LYS A 34 -4.79 -18.01 16.36
N ILE A 35 -4.53 -17.21 15.32
CA ILE A 35 -3.19 -16.90 14.82
C ILE A 35 -2.50 -15.83 15.68
N ASP A 36 -3.26 -14.98 16.39
CA ASP A 36 -2.72 -13.91 17.24
C ASP A 36 -1.72 -14.43 18.30
N LYS A 37 -1.84 -15.70 18.69
CA LYS A 37 -0.92 -16.37 19.64
C LYS A 37 0.32 -16.99 18.99
N ASN A 38 0.42 -16.99 17.67
CA ASN A 38 1.51 -17.61 16.91
C ASN A 38 2.39 -16.52 16.29
N GLU A 39 3.52 -16.24 16.94
CA GLU A 39 4.46 -15.19 16.53
C GLU A 39 5.05 -15.43 15.13
N ASP A 40 5.19 -16.69 14.69
CA ASP A 40 5.71 -17.04 13.35
C ASP A 40 4.72 -16.70 12.23
N ARG A 41 3.43 -16.59 12.54
CA ARG A 41 2.34 -16.30 11.58
C ARG A 41 1.81 -14.88 11.66
N LYS A 42 2.54 -13.97 12.31
CA LYS A 42 2.18 -12.55 12.47
C LYS A 42 1.94 -11.82 11.14
N LYS A 43 2.63 -12.23 10.07
CA LYS A 43 2.42 -11.70 8.70
C LYS A 43 1.06 -12.08 8.12
N ASP A 44 0.64 -13.34 8.31
CA ASP A 44 -0.68 -13.81 7.90
C ASP A 44 -1.78 -13.11 8.71
N LEU A 45 -1.53 -12.93 10.00
CA LEU A 45 -2.43 -12.21 10.92
C LEU A 45 -2.73 -10.79 10.44
N SER A 46 -1.70 -10.03 10.06
CA SER A 46 -1.86 -8.67 9.55
C SER A 46 -2.66 -8.64 8.24
N LYS A 47 -2.39 -9.58 7.31
CA LYS A 47 -3.15 -9.73 6.06
C LYS A 47 -4.62 -10.06 6.34
N MET A 48 -4.89 -10.98 7.26
CA MET A 48 -6.25 -11.34 7.65
C MET A 48 -6.99 -10.20 8.35
N LYS A 49 -6.32 -9.46 9.24
CA LYS A 49 -6.89 -8.26 9.90
C LYS A 49 -7.24 -7.19 8.86
N SER A 50 -6.39 -6.97 7.86
CA SER A 50 -6.66 -6.05 6.75
C SER A 50 -7.85 -6.49 5.90
N LEU A 51 -7.94 -7.78 5.55
CA LEU A 51 -9.08 -8.33 4.81
C LEU A 51 -10.38 -8.18 5.60
N LEU A 52 -10.33 -8.43 6.91
CA LEU A 52 -11.48 -8.27 7.77
C LEU A 52 -11.94 -6.80 7.79
N ASN A 53 -11.01 -5.85 7.83
CA ASN A 53 -11.34 -4.43 7.80
C ASN A 53 -12.09 -4.05 6.52
N ILE A 54 -11.61 -4.48 5.35
CA ILE A 54 -12.25 -4.22 4.04
C ILE A 54 -13.65 -4.86 3.95
N LEU A 55 -13.82 -6.07 4.50
CA LEU A 55 -15.13 -6.76 4.49
C LEU A 55 -16.12 -6.21 5.51
N THR A 56 -15.64 -5.49 6.53
CA THR A 56 -16.48 -4.92 7.60
C THR A 56 -16.77 -3.44 7.36
N ASP A 57 -15.85 -2.71 6.75
CA ASP A 57 -15.99 -1.29 6.42
C ASP A 57 -16.17 -1.09 4.90
N PRO A 58 -17.39 -0.73 4.46
CA PRO A 58 -17.70 -0.55 3.04
C PRO A 58 -17.10 0.72 2.42
N ASN A 59 -16.54 1.64 3.23
CA ASN A 59 -15.87 2.84 2.73
C ASN A 59 -14.40 2.55 2.37
N THR A 60 -13.78 1.51 2.94
CA THR A 60 -12.47 1.02 2.50
C THR A 60 -12.59 0.19 1.22
N ARG A 61 -12.35 0.84 0.06
CA ARG A 61 -12.50 0.21 -1.26
C ARG A 61 -11.18 -0.36 -1.79
N CYS A 62 -11.23 -1.55 -2.37
CA CYS A 62 -10.13 -2.16 -3.12
C CYS A 62 -10.59 -2.50 -4.54
N PRO A 63 -9.70 -2.72 -5.52
CA PRO A 63 -10.09 -3.13 -6.86
C PRO A 63 -10.81 -4.49 -6.86
N LEU A 64 -11.79 -4.69 -7.76
CA LEU A 64 -12.55 -5.94 -7.91
C LEU A 64 -11.65 -7.18 -8.10
N LYS A 65 -10.57 -7.03 -8.88
CA LYS A 65 -9.58 -8.10 -9.11
C LYS A 65 -8.85 -8.50 -7.83
N THR A 66 -8.59 -7.55 -6.93
CA THR A 66 -8.00 -7.83 -5.61
C THR A 66 -8.99 -8.59 -4.75
N LEU A 67 -10.25 -8.15 -4.74
CA LEU A 67 -11.33 -8.81 -4.02
C LEU A 67 -11.52 -10.27 -4.47
N GLN A 68 -11.38 -10.55 -5.76
CA GLN A 68 -11.37 -11.92 -6.31
C GLN A 68 -10.17 -12.75 -5.84
N LYS A 69 -8.97 -12.19 -5.74
CA LYS A 69 -7.80 -12.89 -5.17
C LYS A 69 -8.00 -13.18 -3.69
N CYS A 70 -8.61 -12.27 -2.95
CA CYS A 70 -8.98 -12.47 -1.54
C CYS A 70 -9.91 -13.67 -1.39
N GLU A 71 -10.88 -13.84 -2.28
CA GLU A 71 -11.75 -15.03 -2.29
C GLU A 71 -10.95 -16.33 -2.38
N ILE A 72 -10.03 -16.42 -3.33
CA ILE A 72 -9.20 -17.62 -3.53
C ILE A 72 -8.35 -17.90 -2.29
N ALA A 73 -7.76 -16.86 -1.68
CA ALA A 73 -6.99 -17.00 -0.46
C ALA A 73 -7.85 -17.48 0.71
N LEU A 74 -9.04 -16.87 0.89
CA LEU A 74 -10.00 -17.25 1.93
C LEU A 74 -10.53 -18.67 1.74
N GLU A 75 -10.73 -19.12 0.51
CA GLU A 75 -11.11 -20.51 0.20
C GLU A 75 -9.98 -21.50 0.52
N LYS A 76 -8.73 -21.17 0.15
CA LYS A 76 -7.56 -22.00 0.51
C LYS A 76 -7.35 -22.08 2.02
N LEU A 77 -7.49 -20.96 2.72
CA LEU A 77 -7.35 -20.88 4.18
C LEU A 77 -8.48 -21.62 4.92
N LYS A 78 -9.71 -21.61 4.38
CA LYS A 78 -10.80 -22.43 4.92
C LYS A 78 -10.48 -23.92 4.82
N ASN A 79 -9.84 -24.34 3.73
CA ASN A 79 -9.46 -25.75 3.51
C ASN A 79 -8.29 -26.18 4.41
N ASP A 80 -7.34 -25.29 4.71
CA ASP A 80 -6.24 -25.54 5.67
C ASP A 80 -6.76 -25.74 7.11
N MET A 81 -7.90 -25.12 7.44
CA MET A 81 -8.61 -25.30 8.71
C MET A 81 -9.61 -26.46 8.72
N ALA A 82 -9.79 -27.17 7.60
CA ALA A 82 -10.55 -28.42 7.53
C ALA A 82 -9.70 -29.65 7.91
N VAL A 83 -8.63 -29.45 8.70
CA VAL A 83 -8.01 -30.54 9.45
C VAL A 83 -8.98 -30.96 10.57
N PRO A 84 -9.36 -32.24 10.64
CA PRO A 84 -10.25 -32.72 11.69
C PRO A 84 -9.58 -32.52 13.04
N THR A 85 -10.36 -32.00 13.99
CA THR A 85 -10.02 -32.04 15.42
C THR A 85 -9.48 -33.44 15.78
N PRO A 86 -8.23 -33.58 16.28
CA PRO A 86 -7.82 -34.83 16.88
C PRO A 86 -8.69 -35.09 18.11
N PRO A 87 -9.15 -36.33 18.35
CA PRO A 87 -9.84 -36.66 19.59
C PRO A 87 -8.89 -36.45 20.78
N PRO A 88 -9.40 -36.10 21.98
CA PRO A 88 -8.56 -35.87 23.14
C PRO A 88 -7.83 -37.17 23.55
N PRO A 89 -6.51 -37.14 23.82
CA PRO A 89 -5.83 -38.28 24.39
C PRO A 89 -6.16 -38.40 25.90
N PRO A 90 -6.40 -39.62 26.41
CA PRO A 90 -6.55 -39.88 27.83
C PRO A 90 -5.18 -39.91 28.54
N GLY A 91 -5.16 -39.31 29.73
CA GLY A 91 -4.32 -39.54 30.92
C GLY A 91 -2.93 -40.20 30.87
N ALA A 92 -2.11 -39.75 31.84
CA ALA A 92 -0.89 -40.38 32.38
C ALA A 92 0.34 -40.35 31.46
N ASP A 93 1.60 -40.21 31.90
CA ASP A 93 2.29 -40.02 33.18
C ASP A 93 3.80 -39.96 32.82
N GLN A 94 4.62 -39.22 33.60
CA GLN A 94 6.11 -39.32 33.67
C GLN A 94 6.96 -39.04 32.41
N ALA A 95 8.21 -38.57 32.44
CA ALA A 95 9.13 -37.97 33.42
C ALA A 95 10.39 -37.46 32.65
N ALA A 96 11.11 -36.50 33.26
CA ALA A 96 12.55 -36.14 33.21
C ALA A 96 13.43 -36.51 31.97
N VAL A 97 14.33 -35.66 31.42
CA VAL A 97 15.60 -35.15 32.01
C VAL A 97 16.25 -34.04 31.12
N PRO A 98 17.29 -33.30 31.59
CA PRO A 98 17.52 -31.89 31.25
C PRO A 98 18.85 -31.51 30.53
N VAL A 99 18.94 -30.21 30.17
CA VAL A 99 20.08 -29.28 29.99
C VAL A 99 21.30 -29.68 29.14
N GLY A 100 21.61 -28.81 28.16
CA GLY A 100 22.96 -28.59 27.64
C GLY A 100 23.03 -27.37 26.71
N PRO A 101 23.83 -26.33 27.02
CA PRO A 101 23.89 -25.07 26.26
C PRO A 101 25.01 -25.12 25.20
N ASN A 102 24.82 -24.53 24.02
CA ASN A 102 25.94 -23.97 23.27
C ASN A 102 25.52 -22.86 22.30
N VAL A 103 26.04 -21.68 22.58
CA VAL A 103 26.05 -20.48 21.76
C VAL A 103 27.19 -20.58 20.76
N THR A 104 26.94 -20.46 19.45
CA THR A 104 27.86 -19.80 18.51
C THR A 104 27.19 -19.62 17.15
N GLY A 105 26.90 -18.37 16.80
CA GLY A 105 26.35 -18.04 15.48
C GLY A 105 26.02 -16.56 15.31
N ARG A 106 26.89 -15.67 15.79
CA ARG A 106 26.79 -14.22 15.61
C ARG A 106 26.95 -13.91 14.12
N LYS A 107 25.84 -13.77 13.38
CA LYS A 107 25.84 -13.19 12.03
C LYS A 107 25.11 -11.86 12.07
N ARG A 108 25.91 -10.80 12.25
CA ARG A 108 25.46 -9.42 11.97
C ARG A 108 25.07 -9.32 10.50
N LYS A 109 24.11 -8.43 10.24
CA LYS A 109 23.63 -7.91 8.94
C LYS A 109 22.70 -8.90 8.24
N HIS A 110 21.47 -8.56 7.86
CA HIS A 110 21.01 -7.31 7.27
C HIS A 110 19.50 -7.22 7.49
N ASP A 111 19.06 -6.23 8.27
CA ASP A 111 17.73 -5.65 8.18
C ASP A 111 17.60 -5.12 6.74
N GLU A 112 17.01 -5.88 5.84
CA GLU A 112 16.66 -5.34 4.53
C GLU A 112 15.43 -6.08 4.03
N ASP A 113 14.30 -5.40 4.21
CA ASP A 113 13.31 -5.22 3.17
C ASP A 113 12.86 -6.55 2.54
N GLU A 114 11.71 -7.07 2.98
CA GLU A 114 10.96 -8.05 2.17
C GLU A 114 10.40 -7.26 0.97
N ARG A 115 11.31 -6.98 0.03
CA ARG A 115 11.26 -5.92 -0.98
C ARG A 115 9.93 -5.99 -1.70
N GLN A 116 9.16 -4.92 -1.57
CA GLN A 116 8.36 -4.48 -2.72
C GLN A 116 9.38 -4.40 -3.87
N THR A 117 9.25 -5.23 -4.90
CA THR A 117 10.23 -5.26 -5.98
C THR A 117 10.08 -3.97 -6.78
N ILE A 118 10.75 -2.92 -6.32
CA ILE A 118 10.83 -1.64 -7.02
C ILE A 118 11.49 -1.96 -8.37
N PRO A 119 10.85 -1.66 -9.52
CA PRO A 119 11.46 -1.88 -10.81
C PRO A 119 12.84 -1.20 -10.87
N ASN A 120 13.86 -1.87 -11.44
CA ASN A 120 15.24 -1.35 -11.50
C ASN A 120 15.34 0.09 -12.02
N ILE A 121 14.44 0.44 -12.94
CA ILE A 121 14.33 1.78 -13.54
C ILE A 121 13.96 2.82 -12.47
N LEU A 122 12.90 2.53 -11.69
CA LEU A 122 12.41 3.41 -10.62
C LEU A 122 13.46 3.55 -9.51
N GLN A 123 14.15 2.46 -9.15
CA GLN A 123 15.25 2.51 -8.20
C GLN A 123 16.39 3.43 -8.69
N GLY A 124 16.75 3.33 -9.97
CA GLY A 124 17.75 4.20 -10.59
C GLY A 124 17.34 5.67 -10.60
N GLU A 125 16.08 5.98 -10.87
CA GLU A 125 15.57 7.34 -10.82
C GLU A 125 15.60 7.91 -9.40
N VAL A 126 15.06 7.16 -8.43
CA VAL A 126 15.04 7.59 -7.02
C VAL A 126 16.47 7.79 -6.49
N ALA A 127 17.42 6.94 -6.89
CA ALA A 127 18.82 7.08 -6.50
C ALA A 127 19.51 8.31 -7.11
N ARG A 128 18.99 8.87 -8.21
CA ARG A 128 19.52 10.06 -8.88
C ARG A 128 18.73 11.34 -8.55
N LEU A 129 17.63 11.22 -7.81
CA LEU A 129 16.88 12.39 -7.34
C LEU A 129 17.78 13.27 -6.48
N ASP A 130 17.56 14.57 -6.57
CA ASP A 130 18.16 15.53 -5.66
C ASP A 130 17.77 15.19 -4.21
N VAL A 131 18.73 15.29 -3.29
CA VAL A 131 18.58 14.93 -1.88
C VAL A 131 17.45 15.68 -1.16
N LYS A 132 17.00 16.82 -1.70
CA LYS A 132 15.81 17.53 -1.19
C LYS A 132 14.51 16.73 -1.37
N PHE A 133 14.47 15.73 -2.25
CA PHE A 133 13.31 14.88 -2.45
C PHE A 133 13.46 13.62 -1.61
N LEU A 134 12.79 13.60 -0.46
CA LEU A 134 12.75 12.40 0.39
C LEU A 134 11.61 11.50 -0.08
N VAL A 135 11.96 10.40 -0.73
CA VAL A 135 11.00 9.43 -1.27
C VAL A 135 10.91 8.21 -0.36
N ASN A 136 9.71 7.88 0.07
CA ASN A 136 9.40 6.69 0.86
C ASN A 136 8.30 5.88 0.16
N LEU A 137 8.28 4.56 0.37
CA LEU A 137 7.14 3.74 -0.06
C LEU A 137 5.96 4.01 0.87
N ASP A 138 4.75 4.00 0.33
CA ASP A 138 3.54 4.10 1.14
C ASP A 138 3.19 2.73 1.77
N PRO A 139 3.30 2.57 3.10
CA PRO A 139 2.95 1.31 3.76
C PRO A 139 1.45 1.01 3.74
N ALA A 140 0.58 2.00 3.54
CA ALA A 140 -0.86 1.81 3.44
C ALA A 140 -1.26 1.06 2.16
N PHE A 141 -0.41 1.13 1.12
CA PHE A 141 -0.62 0.47 -0.16
C PHE A 141 0.47 -0.57 -0.38
N CYS A 142 0.25 -1.79 0.13
CA CYS A 142 1.08 -2.92 -0.22
C CYS A 142 0.96 -3.19 -1.73
N SER A 143 2.07 -3.05 -2.49
CA SER A 143 2.15 -3.34 -3.93
C SER A 143 1.69 -4.76 -4.26
N ASN A 144 0.40 -4.92 -4.54
CA ASN A 144 -0.25 -6.22 -4.80
C ASN A 144 -0.58 -6.45 -6.28
N ASN A 145 -0.31 -5.45 -7.13
CA ASN A 145 -0.60 -5.46 -8.57
C ASN A 145 0.54 -4.89 -9.45
N GLY A 146 1.74 -4.73 -8.91
CA GLY A 146 2.88 -4.13 -9.62
C GLY A 146 2.91 -2.59 -9.61
N THR A 147 1.81 -1.93 -9.23
CA THR A 147 1.81 -0.49 -8.93
C THR A 147 2.57 -0.20 -7.64
N VAL A 148 3.48 0.77 -7.68
CA VAL A 148 4.27 1.23 -6.54
C VAL A 148 3.72 2.58 -6.08
N HIS A 149 3.36 2.68 -4.80
CA HIS A 149 2.90 3.94 -4.21
C HIS A 149 4.03 4.59 -3.43
N LEU A 150 4.28 5.87 -3.72
CA LEU A 150 5.36 6.66 -3.13
C LEU A 150 4.79 7.84 -2.34
N VAL A 151 5.35 8.06 -1.17
CA VAL A 151 5.19 9.26 -0.37
C VAL A 151 6.44 10.11 -0.52
N CYS A 152 6.31 11.26 -1.17
CA CYS A 152 7.42 12.15 -1.44
C CYS A 152 7.33 13.41 -0.57
N LYS A 153 8.43 13.78 0.08
CA LYS A 153 8.55 15.02 0.87
C LYS A 153 9.60 15.94 0.25
N LEU A 154 9.40 17.24 0.41
CA LEU A 154 10.32 18.27 -0.05
C LEU A 154 11.05 18.86 1.15
N ASP A 155 12.34 18.57 1.25
CA ASP A 155 13.26 19.06 2.27
C ASP A 155 14.24 20.06 1.63
N ASP A 156 13.72 21.22 1.23
CA ASP A 156 14.49 22.33 0.68
C ASP A 156 14.45 23.49 1.67
N LYS A 157 15.60 23.88 2.22
CA LYS A 157 15.71 24.94 3.23
C LYS A 157 15.21 26.30 2.76
N ASN A 158 15.14 26.50 1.44
CA ASN A 158 14.68 27.76 0.84
C ASN A 158 13.17 27.75 0.54
N LEU A 159 12.48 26.63 0.80
CA LEU A 159 11.06 26.49 0.53
C LEU A 159 10.28 26.24 1.83
N PRO A 160 9.02 26.70 1.90
CA PRO A 160 8.17 26.38 3.03
C PRO A 160 7.82 24.88 3.02
N SER A 161 7.65 24.33 4.21
CA SER A 161 7.16 22.96 4.38
C SER A 161 5.78 22.81 3.78
N VAL A 162 5.63 21.86 2.86
CA VAL A 162 4.36 21.52 2.21
C VAL A 162 3.95 20.08 2.53
N PRO A 163 2.65 19.74 2.43
CA PRO A 163 2.19 18.38 2.62
C PRO A 163 2.91 17.38 1.69
N PRO A 164 3.20 16.15 2.15
CA PRO A 164 3.82 15.13 1.32
C PRO A 164 2.97 14.82 0.08
N LEU A 165 3.63 14.69 -1.07
CA LEU A 165 3.02 14.35 -2.34
C LEU A 165 2.86 12.82 -2.44
N GLN A 166 1.67 12.36 -2.81
CA GLN A 166 1.37 10.94 -2.98
C GLN A 166 1.43 10.58 -4.47
N LEU A 167 2.33 9.68 -4.87
CA LEU A 167 2.47 9.26 -6.25
C LEU A 167 2.11 7.80 -6.40
N SER A 168 1.53 7.46 -7.54
CA SER A 168 1.30 6.09 -7.97
C SER A 168 2.09 5.84 -9.25
N VAL A 169 3.00 4.87 -9.20
CA VAL A 169 3.82 4.44 -10.34
C VAL A 169 3.22 3.14 -10.87
N PRO A 170 2.73 3.09 -12.12
CA PRO A 170 2.10 1.90 -12.68
C PRO A 170 3.11 0.76 -12.91
N ALA A 171 2.60 -0.47 -13.04
CA ALA A 171 3.43 -1.67 -13.20
C ALA A 171 4.20 -1.71 -14.53
N ASP A 172 3.65 -1.04 -15.52
CA ASP A 172 4.12 -0.86 -16.89
C ASP A 172 4.97 0.42 -17.06
N TYR A 173 5.43 1.02 -15.96
CA TYR A 173 6.45 2.08 -16.01
C TYR A 173 7.75 1.57 -16.64
N PRO A 174 8.38 2.29 -17.59
CA PRO A 174 8.14 3.69 -17.98
C PRO A 174 7.20 3.90 -19.19
N ASP A 175 6.50 2.86 -19.68
CA ASP A 175 5.57 3.00 -20.79
C ASP A 175 4.33 3.82 -20.41
N GLN A 176 3.90 3.71 -19.15
CA GLN A 176 2.92 4.61 -18.52
C GLN A 176 3.60 5.48 -17.46
N SER A 177 3.30 6.77 -17.48
CA SER A 177 3.83 7.77 -16.54
C SER A 177 3.32 7.55 -15.11
N PRO A 178 4.08 7.98 -14.07
CA PRO A 178 3.55 8.07 -12.73
C PRO A 178 2.47 9.16 -12.69
N TYR A 179 1.53 9.04 -11.76
CA TYR A 179 0.53 10.08 -11.57
C TYR A 179 0.44 10.48 -10.10
N TRP A 180 0.11 11.74 -9.88
CA TRP A 180 -0.19 12.27 -8.57
C TRP A 180 -1.60 11.83 -8.17
N ALA A 181 -1.70 11.17 -7.01
CA ALA A 181 -2.98 10.92 -6.35
C ALA A 181 -3.43 12.21 -5.65
N ASP A 182 -4.19 13.03 -6.38
CA ASP A 182 -4.73 14.30 -5.87
C ASP A 182 -5.86 14.04 -4.87
N ASP A 183 -5.49 13.93 -3.59
CA ASP A 183 -6.40 13.93 -2.46
C ASP A 183 -6.65 15.40 -2.06
N GLY A 184 -7.46 16.09 -2.88
CA GLY A 184 -7.61 17.56 -2.92
C GLY A 184 -7.87 18.26 -1.58
N ASP A 185 -8.29 17.51 -0.55
CA ASP A 185 -8.45 18.00 0.82
C ASP A 185 -7.13 18.50 1.45
N ARG A 186 -5.98 17.89 1.13
CA ARG A 186 -4.70 18.22 1.80
C ARG A 186 -4.11 19.55 1.33
N TYR A 187 -4.21 19.83 0.04
CA TYR A 187 -3.73 21.09 -0.55
C TYR A 187 -4.81 22.18 -0.58
N GLY A 188 -6.06 21.85 -0.22
CA GLY A 188 -7.15 22.82 -0.05
C GLY A 188 -7.11 23.63 1.24
N ALA A 189 -6.22 23.31 2.18
CA ALA A 189 -6.25 23.85 3.55
C ALA A 189 -5.99 25.36 3.68
N ASN A 190 -5.15 25.94 2.82
CA ASN A 190 -4.84 27.39 2.85
C ASN A 190 -4.56 27.96 1.45
N ASN A 191 -4.55 29.29 1.33
CA ASN A 191 -4.39 29.97 0.03
C ASN A 191 -3.05 29.68 -0.67
N PHE A 192 -1.98 29.54 0.11
CA PHE A 192 -0.68 29.16 -0.44
C PHE A 192 -0.73 27.76 -1.05
N LEU A 193 -1.25 26.77 -0.31
CA LEU A 193 -1.39 25.39 -0.80
C LEU A 193 -2.37 25.27 -1.97
N LYS A 194 -3.46 26.04 -1.98
CA LYS A 194 -4.35 26.15 -3.15
C LYS A 194 -3.63 26.69 -4.38
N THR A 195 -2.72 27.66 -4.18
CA THR A 195 -1.88 28.19 -5.26
C THR A 195 -0.88 27.14 -5.75
N VAL A 196 -0.24 26.39 -4.82
CA VAL A 196 0.62 25.26 -5.17
C VAL A 196 -0.14 24.22 -5.98
N HIS A 197 -1.34 23.82 -5.53
CA HIS A 197 -2.23 22.88 -6.22
C HIS A 197 -2.55 23.35 -7.64
N ARG A 198 -3.01 24.59 -7.79
CA ARG A 198 -3.31 25.18 -9.09
C ARG A 198 -2.10 25.20 -10.02
N ASN A 199 -0.93 25.62 -9.51
CA ASN A 199 0.31 25.64 -10.27
C ASN A 199 0.71 24.23 -10.71
N MET A 200 0.61 23.25 -9.80
CA MET A 200 0.94 21.85 -10.07
C MET A 200 0.03 21.28 -11.15
N THR A 201 -1.28 21.41 -11.00
CA THR A 201 -2.28 20.94 -11.98
C THR A 201 -2.05 21.58 -13.35
N SER A 202 -1.79 22.88 -13.41
CA SER A 202 -1.51 23.58 -14.67
C SER A 202 -0.22 23.12 -15.34
N LYS A 203 0.84 22.86 -14.57
CA LYS A 203 2.12 22.38 -15.12
C LYS A 203 2.09 20.91 -15.50
N LEU A 204 1.34 20.07 -14.78
CA LEU A 204 1.15 18.66 -15.14
C LEU A 204 0.48 18.53 -16.50
N LEU A 205 -0.49 19.40 -16.83
CA LEU A 205 -1.11 19.45 -18.16
C LEU A 205 -0.14 19.87 -19.28
N GLN A 206 0.99 20.50 -18.94
CA GLN A 206 2.03 20.90 -19.88
C GLN A 206 3.17 19.88 -19.98
N LEU A 207 3.19 18.87 -19.09
CA LEU A 207 4.15 17.79 -19.20
C LEU A 207 3.84 16.92 -20.41
N PRO A 208 4.86 16.29 -21.01
CA PRO A 208 4.65 15.26 -22.02
C PRO A 208 3.80 14.11 -21.47
N ASP A 209 3.06 13.45 -22.35
CA ASP A 209 2.24 12.26 -22.02
C ASP A 209 3.08 11.19 -21.30
N LYS A 210 4.35 11.05 -21.70
CA LYS A 210 5.36 10.24 -21.04
C LYS A 210 6.29 11.12 -20.22
N HIS A 211 6.29 10.93 -18.91
CA HIS A 211 7.18 11.61 -17.98
C HIS A 211 7.59 10.68 -16.83
N SER A 212 8.68 11.03 -16.16
CA SER A 212 9.30 10.27 -15.09
C SER A 212 8.89 10.75 -13.70
N VAL A 213 9.23 9.97 -12.67
CA VAL A 213 9.04 10.39 -11.26
C VAL A 213 9.85 11.65 -10.99
N THR A 214 11.03 11.76 -11.59
CA THR A 214 11.90 12.94 -11.45
C THR A 214 11.28 14.20 -12.02
N GLU A 215 10.69 14.12 -13.22
CA GLU A 215 10.03 15.27 -13.85
C GLU A 215 8.79 15.72 -13.07
N LEU A 216 8.01 14.77 -12.56
CA LEU A 216 6.85 15.06 -11.72
C LEU A 216 7.27 15.77 -10.42
N LEU A 217 8.27 15.25 -9.70
CA LEU A 217 8.76 15.86 -8.45
C LEU A 217 9.41 17.24 -8.68
N ASN A 218 10.12 17.43 -9.78
CA ASN A 218 10.63 18.75 -10.16
C ASN A 218 9.51 19.73 -10.45
N THR A 219 8.46 19.29 -11.14
CA THR A 219 7.26 20.09 -11.41
C THR A 219 6.57 20.52 -10.11
N TRP A 220 6.50 19.63 -9.13
CA TRP A 220 6.00 19.94 -7.79
C TRP A 220 6.85 21.01 -7.09
N ALA A 221 8.17 20.82 -7.03
CA ALA A 221 9.06 21.80 -6.38
C ALA A 221 9.01 23.18 -7.06
N GLN A 222 8.87 23.22 -8.40
CA GLN A 222 8.67 24.47 -9.13
C GLN A 222 7.33 25.14 -8.80
N SER A 223 6.27 24.34 -8.63
CA SER A 223 4.94 24.85 -8.25
C SER A 223 4.95 25.48 -6.87
N VAL A 224 5.70 24.89 -5.93
CA VAL A 224 5.96 25.45 -4.59
C VAL A 224 6.75 26.75 -4.69
N ARG A 225 7.87 26.76 -5.42
CA ARG A 225 8.68 27.97 -5.66
C ARG A 225 7.86 29.11 -6.23
N GLN A 226 7.05 28.83 -7.25
CA GLN A 226 6.22 29.83 -7.91
C GLN A 226 5.13 30.37 -6.97
N ALA A 227 4.53 29.51 -6.13
CA ALA A 227 3.57 29.96 -5.13
C ALA A 227 4.23 30.87 -4.08
N CYS A 228 5.50 30.65 -3.72
CA CYS A 228 6.25 31.52 -2.81
C CYS A 228 6.42 32.93 -3.41
N LEU A 229 6.75 33.01 -4.70
CA LEU A 229 6.87 34.28 -5.41
C LEU A 229 5.53 35.01 -5.57
N SER A 230 4.42 34.26 -5.56
CA SER A 230 3.06 34.82 -5.70
C SER A 230 2.43 35.20 -4.36
N ALA A 231 3.02 34.76 -3.25
CA ALA A 231 2.58 35.05 -1.88
C ALA A 231 3.41 36.18 -1.22
N ALA A 232 4.44 36.67 -1.91
CA ALA A 232 5.29 37.79 -1.50
C ALA A 232 4.69 39.15 -1.88
#